data_AF-A0A1F7BCY1-F1
#
_entry.id   AF-A0A1F7BCY1-F1
#
_cell.length_a   1.000
_cell.length_b   1.000
_cell.length_c   1.000
_cell.angle_alpha   90.00
_cell.angle_beta   90.00
_cell.angle_gamma   90.00
#
_symmetry.space_group_name_H-M   'P 1'
#
loop_
_entity.id
_entity.type
_entity.pdbx_description
1 polymer ?
#
loop_
_entity_poly.entity_id
_entity_poly.type
_entity_poly.pdbx_seq_one_letter_code
_entity_poly.pdbx_strand_id
1 'polypeptide(L)'
;MFTGIIETTAKVISYSDGVLVLERPVSFDDIKIGSSIAVSGVCLSITAFDHRTMTFDVTSETLRVTKIGSLRSSDRVNLERAMRADARLEGHVVQGHVEGVGEVLFDVCVSSSIPRPLPPEEEGGFDRKHRIPKLLRSFARMMRKKPTRAEKILWEAIRYDQLGVRFRRQYFIGGRILDFFCPRLFLCVEVDGEIHLESAQKEKDRERDAFLALDHRVRTVRFTNNEIYQDLPRVLEKIKNSIQNSSPPPSEEGLGVEEKQQTKQLVIELPQHLLSNIIPKGSITIDGVSLTIAHIEGNRITIALIPLTLEQTTLGSLKKGDRVNIETDVLVRSAHATIPSF
;
A
#
# COMPACT_ATOMS: atom_id res chain seq x y z
N MET A 1 8.10 -21.62 -0.65
CA MET A 1 7.46 -20.45 -1.31
C MET A 1 7.25 -19.38 -0.26
N PHE A 2 7.30 -18.13 -0.69
CA PHE A 2 7.27 -16.92 0.11
C PHE A 2 6.25 -15.95 -0.48
N THR A 3 6.03 -14.83 0.20
CA THR A 3 5.07 -13.79 -0.20
C THR A 3 5.74 -12.48 -0.59
N GLY A 4 7.02 -12.34 -0.24
CA GLY A 4 7.79 -11.12 -0.36
C GLY A 4 7.45 -10.08 0.70
N ILE A 5 6.86 -10.50 1.82
CA ILE A 5 6.60 -9.63 2.97
C ILE A 5 7.64 -9.95 4.03
N ILE A 6 8.59 -9.03 4.19
CA ILE A 6 9.72 -9.21 5.09
C ILE A 6 9.24 -9.22 6.54
N GLU A 7 9.60 -10.27 7.26
CA GLU A 7 9.24 -10.42 8.69
C GLU A 7 10.20 -9.64 9.58
N THR A 8 11.49 -9.62 9.22
CA THR A 8 12.52 -8.93 9.98
C THR A 8 13.81 -8.76 9.17
N THR A 9 14.79 -8.07 9.73
CA THR A 9 16.13 -7.95 9.16
C THR A 9 17.17 -8.48 10.14
N ALA A 10 18.18 -9.18 9.64
CA ALA A 10 19.26 -9.75 10.45
C ALA A 10 20.63 -9.22 10.01
N LYS A 11 21.58 -9.25 10.93
CA LYS A 11 22.99 -8.95 10.63
C LYS A 11 23.70 -10.19 10.10
N VAL A 12 24.56 -9.99 9.11
CA VAL A 12 25.55 -10.97 8.69
C VAL A 12 26.66 -11.02 9.73
N ILE A 13 26.89 -12.20 10.31
CA ILE A 13 27.99 -12.43 11.25
C ILE A 13 29.26 -12.71 10.46
N SER A 14 29.18 -13.63 9.50
CA SER A 14 30.29 -13.96 8.61
C SER A 14 29.77 -14.57 7.32
N TYR A 15 30.59 -14.47 6.28
CA TYR A 15 30.46 -15.23 5.05
C TYR A 15 31.86 -15.67 4.61
N SER A 16 32.08 -16.99 4.56
CA SER A 16 33.38 -17.59 4.20
C SER A 16 33.18 -18.99 3.63
N ASP A 17 33.89 -19.33 2.57
CA ASP A 17 33.90 -20.68 1.97
C ASP A 17 32.50 -21.23 1.65
N GLY A 18 31.60 -20.36 1.17
CA GLY A 18 30.22 -20.74 0.85
C GLY A 18 29.31 -20.88 2.07
N VAL A 19 29.79 -20.65 3.29
CA VAL A 19 28.98 -20.70 4.52
C VAL A 19 28.59 -19.28 4.92
N LEU A 20 27.28 -19.04 5.01
CA LEU A 20 26.69 -17.78 5.48
C LEU A 20 26.16 -17.95 6.90
N VAL A 21 26.64 -17.13 7.83
CA VAL A 21 26.18 -17.10 9.22
C VAL A 21 25.47 -15.78 9.49
N LEU A 22 24.23 -15.85 9.94
CA LEU A 22 23.40 -14.70 10.27
C LEU A 22 23.04 -14.70 11.76
N GLU A 23 22.79 -13.52 12.31
CA GLU A 23 22.11 -13.37 13.59
C GLU A 23 20.71 -13.97 13.51
N ARG A 24 20.33 -14.77 14.51
CA ARG A 24 19.00 -15.38 14.60
C ARG A 24 18.03 -14.41 15.30
N PRO A 25 16.96 -13.95 14.62
CA PRO A 25 15.90 -13.20 15.26
C PRO A 25 15.17 -14.06 16.30
N VAL A 26 14.77 -13.45 17.42
CA VAL A 26 14.01 -14.13 18.48
C VAL A 26 12.68 -14.69 17.97
N SER A 27 12.07 -14.04 16.96
CA SER A 27 10.81 -14.47 16.35
C SER A 27 10.93 -15.74 15.48
N PHE A 28 12.14 -16.22 15.21
CA PHE A 28 12.40 -17.41 14.41
C PHE A 28 12.60 -18.61 15.37
N ASP A 29 11.63 -18.84 16.25
CA ASP A 29 11.63 -19.88 17.28
C ASP A 29 11.14 -21.25 16.78
N ASP A 30 10.38 -21.26 15.69
CA ASP A 30 9.77 -22.43 15.06
C ASP A 30 10.62 -23.09 13.95
N ILE A 31 11.84 -22.58 13.73
CA ILE A 31 12.76 -23.09 12.70
C ILE A 31 13.38 -24.44 13.08
N LYS A 32 13.72 -25.25 12.06
CA LYS A 32 14.38 -26.54 12.18
C LYS A 32 15.50 -26.64 11.15
N ILE A 33 16.40 -27.61 11.32
CA ILE A 33 17.35 -27.98 10.27
C ILE A 33 16.55 -28.36 9.01
N GLY A 34 16.95 -27.81 7.87
CA GLY A 34 16.25 -27.96 6.59
C GLY A 34 15.10 -26.96 6.35
N SER A 35 14.69 -26.15 7.34
CA SER A 35 13.71 -25.08 7.11
C SER A 35 14.22 -24.09 6.05
N SER A 36 13.35 -23.73 5.12
CA SER A 36 13.66 -22.75 4.07
C SER A 36 13.38 -21.32 4.54
N ILE A 37 14.38 -20.45 4.40
CA ILE A 37 14.34 -19.03 4.73
C ILE A 37 14.76 -18.24 3.49
N ALA A 38 13.99 -17.21 3.12
CA ALA A 38 14.41 -16.26 2.10
C ALA A 38 15.36 -15.24 2.75
N VAL A 39 16.62 -15.24 2.32
CA VAL A 39 17.65 -14.29 2.73
C VAL A 39 17.86 -13.28 1.61
N SER A 40 17.33 -12.08 1.80
CA SER A 40 17.24 -11.03 0.76
C SER A 40 16.71 -11.60 -0.56
N GLY A 41 15.63 -12.39 -0.48
CA GLY A 41 14.98 -13.03 -1.63
C GLY A 41 15.62 -14.33 -2.11
N VAL A 42 16.72 -14.79 -1.51
CA VAL A 42 17.35 -16.07 -1.85
C VAL A 42 16.85 -17.16 -0.91
N CYS A 43 16.17 -18.19 -1.44
CA CYS A 43 15.76 -19.34 -0.66
C CYS A 43 16.98 -20.17 -0.24
N LEU A 44 17.26 -20.20 1.06
CA LEU A 44 18.33 -21.01 1.65
C LEU A 44 17.76 -21.93 2.73
N SER A 45 18.38 -23.10 2.89
CA SER A 45 18.01 -24.08 3.92
C SER A 45 18.95 -23.97 5.11
N ILE A 46 18.37 -23.95 6.31
CA ILE A 46 19.15 -23.90 7.56
C ILE A 46 19.96 -25.20 7.71
N THR A 47 21.27 -25.07 7.84
CA THR A 47 22.20 -26.20 8.03
C THR A 47 22.65 -26.36 9.48
N ALA A 48 22.66 -25.27 10.24
CA ALA A 48 22.85 -25.26 11.69
C ALA A 48 22.21 -24.00 12.30
N PHE A 49 21.80 -24.05 13.57
CA PHE A 49 21.38 -22.85 14.31
C PHE A 49 21.51 -23.06 15.81
N ASP A 50 21.63 -21.97 16.55
CA ASP A 50 21.59 -21.95 18.01
C ASP A 50 20.68 -20.79 18.50
N HIS A 51 20.82 -20.36 19.76
CA HIS A 51 20.03 -19.26 20.31
C HIS A 51 20.38 -17.87 19.74
N ARG A 52 21.50 -17.74 19.04
CA ARG A 52 22.05 -16.45 18.57
C ARG A 52 22.24 -16.39 17.06
N THR A 53 22.43 -17.52 16.40
CA THR A 53 22.85 -17.58 15.00
C THR A 53 22.09 -18.66 14.22
N MET A 54 22.03 -18.46 12.92
CA MET A 54 21.59 -19.44 11.94
C MET A 54 22.60 -19.49 10.79
N THR A 55 22.83 -20.68 10.27
CA THR A 55 23.86 -20.99 9.27
C THR A 55 23.23 -21.59 8.04
N PHE A 56 23.77 -21.22 6.88
CA PHE A 56 23.34 -21.67 5.56
C PHE A 56 24.54 -22.01 4.70
N ASP A 57 24.41 -23.07 3.91
CA ASP A 57 25.34 -23.37 2.84
C ASP A 57 24.85 -22.69 1.55
N VAL A 58 25.74 -21.97 0.89
CA VAL A 58 25.46 -21.17 -0.31
C VAL A 58 26.19 -21.79 -1.50
N THR A 59 25.40 -22.23 -2.48
CA THR A 59 25.92 -22.88 -3.69
C THR A 59 26.64 -21.91 -4.61
N SER A 60 27.54 -22.42 -5.46
CA SER A 60 28.23 -21.61 -6.48
C SER A 60 27.28 -20.91 -7.44
N GLU A 61 26.16 -21.54 -7.80
CA GLU A 61 25.14 -20.92 -8.65
C GLU A 61 24.47 -19.73 -7.95
N THR A 62 24.13 -19.89 -6.67
CA THR A 62 23.60 -18.79 -5.85
C THR A 62 24.58 -17.62 -5.79
N LEU A 63 25.89 -17.88 -5.66
CA LEU A 63 26.90 -16.82 -5.65
C LEU A 63 27.02 -16.10 -6.99
N ARG A 64 26.79 -16.82 -8.10
CA ARG A 64 26.87 -16.28 -9.45
C ARG A 64 25.73 -15.30 -9.77
N VAL A 65 24.51 -15.63 -9.33
CA VAL A 65 23.29 -14.90 -9.75
C VAL A 65 22.76 -13.92 -8.70
N THR A 66 23.32 -13.91 -7.50
CA THR A 66 22.85 -13.07 -6.38
C THR A 66 23.96 -12.19 -5.81
N LYS A 67 23.56 -11.22 -4.98
CA LYS A 67 24.50 -10.37 -4.25
C LYS A 67 25.11 -11.03 -3.00
N ILE A 68 24.70 -12.26 -2.64
CA ILE A 68 25.13 -12.92 -1.39
C ILE A 68 26.65 -12.99 -1.28
N GLY A 69 27.35 -13.29 -2.39
CA GLY A 69 28.82 -13.36 -2.42
C GLY A 69 29.54 -12.03 -2.16
N SER A 70 28.82 -10.90 -2.15
CA SER A 70 29.37 -9.58 -1.82
C SER A 70 29.09 -9.12 -0.38
N LEU A 71 28.33 -9.91 0.39
CA LEU A 71 28.00 -9.59 1.77
C LEU A 71 29.25 -9.62 2.67
N ARG A 72 29.31 -8.67 3.59
CA ARG A 72 30.35 -8.52 4.59
C ARG A 72 29.77 -8.65 5.99
N SER A 73 30.65 -8.87 6.97
CA SER A 73 30.27 -8.81 8.39
C SER A 73 29.57 -7.48 8.69
N SER A 74 28.50 -7.56 9.47
CA SER A 74 27.61 -6.46 9.87
C SER A 74 26.65 -5.93 8.80
N ASP A 75 26.72 -6.40 7.55
CA ASP A 75 25.69 -6.10 6.55
C ASP A 75 24.32 -6.59 7.04
N ARG A 76 23.25 -5.93 6.59
CA ARG A 76 21.89 -6.34 6.91
C ARG A 76 21.25 -7.04 5.73
N VAL A 77 20.46 -8.06 6.01
CA VAL A 77 19.67 -8.81 5.03
C VAL A 77 18.20 -8.85 5.45
N ASN A 78 17.31 -8.91 4.48
CA ASN A 78 15.88 -9.12 4.71
C ASN A 78 15.63 -10.61 4.96
N LEU A 79 14.76 -10.95 5.91
CA LEU A 79 14.39 -12.33 6.20
C LEU A 79 12.88 -12.55 6.10
N GLU A 80 12.51 -13.66 5.47
CA GLU A 80 11.13 -14.18 5.44
C GLU A 80 11.19 -15.71 5.54
N ARG A 81 10.39 -16.31 6.43
CA ARG A 81 10.24 -17.76 6.53
C ARG A 81 9.35 -18.27 5.40
N ALA A 82 9.52 -19.53 5.02
CA ALA A 82 8.60 -20.16 4.08
C ALA A 82 7.15 -20.07 4.57
N MET A 83 6.26 -19.63 3.69
CA MET A 83 4.86 -19.42 4.00
C MET A 83 4.18 -20.77 4.31
N ARG A 84 3.41 -20.82 5.40
CA ARG A 84 2.53 -21.96 5.69
C ARG A 84 1.38 -22.04 4.69
N ALA A 85 0.90 -23.25 4.41
CA ALA A 85 -0.20 -23.44 3.45
C ALA A 85 -1.53 -22.78 3.88
N ASP A 86 -1.75 -22.59 5.19
CA ASP A 86 -2.93 -21.94 5.78
C ASP A 86 -2.78 -20.41 5.95
N ALA A 87 -1.62 -19.85 5.59
CA ALA A 87 -1.33 -18.43 5.76
C ALA A 87 -1.93 -17.56 4.63
N ARG A 88 -1.96 -16.25 4.88
CA ARG A 88 -2.37 -15.26 3.89
C ARG A 88 -1.22 -14.96 2.92
N LEU A 89 -1.54 -14.86 1.64
CA LEU A 89 -0.65 -14.32 0.61
C LEU A 89 -0.89 -12.81 0.48
N GLU A 90 -0.09 -11.99 1.17
CA GLU A 90 -0.28 -10.53 1.21
C GLU A 90 0.50 -9.75 0.13
N GLY A 91 1.61 -10.33 -0.37
CA GLY A 91 2.35 -9.85 -1.53
C GLY A 91 1.97 -10.61 -2.81
N HIS A 92 2.95 -11.21 -3.47
CA HIS A 92 2.76 -12.12 -4.61
C HIS A 92 3.51 -13.43 -4.38
N VAL A 93 3.39 -14.38 -5.31
CA VAL A 93 4.12 -15.65 -5.18
C VAL A 93 5.60 -15.41 -5.43
N VAL A 94 6.40 -15.57 -4.38
CA VAL A 94 7.86 -15.49 -4.43
C VAL A 94 8.43 -16.89 -4.25
N GLN A 95 9.23 -17.35 -5.20
CA GLN A 95 9.90 -18.65 -5.16
C GLN A 95 11.13 -18.59 -4.25
N GLY A 96 11.80 -17.43 -4.20
CA GLY A 96 13.12 -17.27 -3.60
C GLY A 96 14.23 -17.70 -4.56
N HIS A 97 13.98 -17.62 -5.87
CA HIS A 97 14.89 -18.00 -6.94
C HIS A 97 15.29 -16.74 -7.70
N VAL A 98 16.28 -16.03 -7.16
CA VAL A 98 16.80 -14.81 -7.73
C VAL A 98 17.39 -15.07 -9.12
N GLU A 99 17.05 -14.20 -10.08
CA GLU A 99 17.37 -14.38 -11.50
C GLU A 99 18.49 -13.43 -11.96
N GLY A 100 18.84 -12.47 -11.11
CA GLY A 100 19.93 -11.54 -11.36
C GLY A 100 20.02 -10.47 -10.28
N VAL A 101 20.95 -9.55 -10.50
CA VAL A 101 21.24 -8.45 -9.59
C VAL A 101 21.02 -7.13 -10.32
N GLY A 102 20.17 -6.28 -9.76
CA GLY A 102 19.98 -4.91 -10.22
C GLY A 102 20.90 -3.93 -9.49
N GLU A 103 21.13 -2.77 -10.10
CA GLU A 103 21.92 -1.68 -9.53
C GLU A 103 21.03 -0.47 -9.22
N VAL A 104 21.18 0.10 -8.02
CA VAL A 104 20.45 1.30 -7.60
C VAL A 104 21.08 2.53 -8.25
N LEU A 105 20.35 3.24 -9.10
CA LEU A 105 20.91 4.37 -9.87
C LEU A 105 20.77 5.73 -9.18
N PHE A 106 19.66 5.95 -8.48
CA PHE A 106 19.42 7.16 -7.72
C PHE A 106 18.25 6.95 -6.75
N ASP A 107 18.42 7.51 -5.56
CA ASP A 107 17.40 7.64 -4.53
C ASP A 107 16.90 9.08 -4.58
N VAL A 108 15.71 9.29 -5.13
CA VAL A 108 15.05 10.59 -4.96
C VAL A 108 14.20 10.48 -3.72
N CYS A 109 14.68 11.09 -2.63
CA CYS A 109 13.79 11.56 -1.58
C CYS A 109 12.86 12.59 -2.20
N VAL A 110 11.71 12.14 -2.68
CA VAL A 110 10.66 13.06 -3.12
C VAL A 110 9.99 13.58 -1.86
N SER A 111 10.54 14.65 -1.28
CA SER A 111 9.81 15.51 -0.36
C SER A 111 8.97 16.49 -1.17
N SER A 112 7.96 15.99 -1.88
CA SER A 112 6.93 16.84 -2.49
C SER A 112 5.84 15.98 -3.11
N SER A 113 4.60 16.39 -2.83
CA SER A 113 3.40 16.19 -3.63
C SER A 113 3.63 15.55 -5.02
N ILE A 114 3.39 14.25 -5.15
CA ILE A 114 3.11 13.67 -6.47
C ILE A 114 1.73 14.22 -6.89
N PRO A 115 1.59 14.98 -8.00
CA PRO A 115 0.29 15.31 -8.53
C PRO A 115 -0.39 13.99 -8.89
N ARG A 116 -1.52 13.68 -8.24
CA ARG A 116 -2.32 12.51 -8.62
C ARG A 116 -2.65 12.65 -10.11
N PRO A 117 -2.39 11.62 -10.93
CA PRO A 117 -2.97 11.56 -12.26
C PRO A 117 -4.48 11.76 -12.12
N LEU A 118 -5.06 12.61 -12.95
CA LEU A 118 -6.51 12.72 -13.03
C LEU A 118 -7.06 11.30 -13.27
N PRO A 119 -8.07 10.86 -12.51
CA PRO A 119 -8.64 9.54 -12.69
C PRO A 119 -9.13 9.40 -14.14
N PRO A 120 -8.99 8.22 -14.78
CA PRO A 120 -9.50 7.98 -16.11
C PRO A 120 -10.97 8.41 -16.19
N GLU A 121 -11.31 9.11 -17.26
CA GLU A 121 -12.70 9.42 -17.62
C GLU A 121 -13.37 8.14 -18.12
N GLU A 122 -13.63 7.18 -17.23
CA GLU A 122 -14.65 6.16 -17.49
C GLU A 122 -15.06 5.48 -16.18
N GLU A 123 -16.37 5.36 -16.04
CA GLU A 123 -17.19 4.80 -14.98
C GLU A 123 -16.50 4.09 -13.79
N GLY A 124 -16.54 4.75 -12.62
CA GLY A 124 -16.70 4.06 -11.34
C GLY A 124 -15.48 3.97 -10.41
N GLY A 125 -15.58 4.68 -9.27
CA GLY A 125 -15.02 4.24 -7.98
C GLY A 125 -13.51 4.42 -7.74
N PHE A 126 -13.16 5.37 -6.87
CA PHE A 126 -11.85 5.41 -6.23
C PHE A 126 -11.82 4.31 -5.16
N ASP A 127 -10.98 3.30 -5.33
CA ASP A 127 -10.72 2.27 -4.32
C ASP A 127 -9.21 2.09 -4.15
N ARG A 128 -8.62 2.77 -3.16
CA ARG A 128 -7.24 2.49 -2.70
C ARG A 128 -7.15 2.63 -1.18
N LYS A 129 -7.11 1.46 -0.54
CA LYS A 129 -6.60 1.16 0.82
C LYS A 129 -7.28 1.88 1.99
N HIS A 130 -8.55 1.57 2.20
CA HIS A 130 -8.98 0.81 3.38
C HIS A 130 -9.82 -0.33 2.81
N ARG A 131 -9.50 -1.60 3.09
CA ARG A 131 -10.44 -2.69 2.79
C ARG A 131 -11.64 -2.47 3.70
N ILE A 132 -12.61 -1.72 3.19
CA ILE A 132 -13.96 -1.64 3.74
C ILE A 132 -14.37 -3.09 4.00
N PRO A 133 -14.62 -3.50 5.26
CA PRO A 133 -15.09 -4.85 5.57
C PRO A 133 -16.18 -5.26 4.57
N LYS A 134 -16.18 -6.50 4.05
CA LYS A 134 -17.16 -6.96 3.03
C LYS A 134 -18.60 -6.56 3.39
N LEU A 135 -18.92 -6.59 4.68
CA LEU A 135 -20.19 -6.13 5.28
C LEU A 135 -20.56 -4.68 4.94
N LEU A 136 -19.60 -3.76 4.98
CA LEU A 136 -19.80 -2.31 4.80
C LEU A 136 -19.89 -1.89 3.31
N ARG A 137 -19.28 -2.64 2.37
CA ARG A 137 -19.55 -2.48 0.92
C ARG A 137 -20.92 -3.00 0.52
N SER A 138 -21.33 -4.14 1.08
CA SER A 138 -22.71 -4.61 0.92
C SER A 138 -23.69 -3.63 1.54
N PHE A 139 -23.33 -2.98 2.66
CA PHE A 139 -24.15 -1.95 3.30
C PHE A 139 -24.28 -0.69 2.43
N ALA A 140 -23.18 -0.13 1.90
CA ALA A 140 -23.24 1.00 0.98
C ALA A 140 -24.04 0.67 -0.30
N ARG A 141 -23.89 -0.54 -0.88
CA ARG A 141 -24.70 -0.96 -2.03
C ARG A 141 -26.18 -1.15 -1.67
N MET A 142 -26.49 -1.59 -0.46
CA MET A 142 -27.85 -1.74 0.06
C MET A 142 -28.51 -0.38 0.31
N MET A 143 -27.78 0.58 0.89
CA MET A 143 -28.23 1.96 1.07
C MET A 143 -28.46 2.67 -0.28
N ARG A 144 -27.75 2.31 -1.36
CA ARG A 144 -28.02 2.84 -2.72
C ARG A 144 -29.34 2.32 -3.29
N LYS A 145 -29.80 1.16 -2.81
CA LYS A 145 -31.07 0.51 -3.21
C LYS A 145 -32.25 0.94 -2.33
N LYS A 146 -32.01 1.45 -1.12
CA LYS A 146 -33.05 1.93 -0.18
C LYS A 146 -32.64 3.27 0.47
N PRO A 147 -32.54 4.38 -0.29
CA PRO A 147 -32.28 5.69 0.30
C PRO A 147 -33.47 6.16 1.14
N THR A 148 -33.22 7.00 2.15
CA THR A 148 -34.32 7.71 2.83
C THR A 148 -35.05 8.64 1.86
N ARG A 149 -36.29 9.01 2.18
CA ARG A 149 -37.06 9.94 1.34
C ARG A 149 -36.35 11.30 1.22
N ALA A 150 -35.73 11.77 2.30
CA ALA A 150 -34.93 12.99 2.32
C ALA A 150 -33.67 12.89 1.43
N GLU A 151 -32.90 11.80 1.51
CA GLU A 151 -31.77 11.55 0.62
C GLU A 151 -32.18 11.51 -0.85
N LYS A 152 -33.33 10.90 -1.18
CA LYS A 152 -33.81 10.82 -2.56
C LYS A 152 -34.12 12.21 -3.11
N ILE A 153 -34.85 13.02 -2.34
CA ILE A 153 -35.20 14.41 -2.70
C ILE A 153 -33.93 15.25 -2.89
N LEU A 154 -32.99 15.18 -1.96
CA LEU A 154 -31.75 15.94 -2.05
C LEU A 154 -30.89 15.46 -3.24
N TRP A 155 -30.81 14.16 -3.50
CA TRP A 155 -30.07 13.61 -4.63
C TRP A 155 -30.61 14.07 -5.99
N GLU A 156 -31.93 14.13 -6.14
CA GLU A 156 -32.56 14.62 -7.38
C GLU A 156 -32.22 16.08 -7.66
N ALA A 157 -32.00 16.89 -6.63
CA ALA A 157 -31.67 18.31 -6.73
C ALA A 157 -30.17 18.65 -6.88
N ILE A 158 -29.26 17.69 -6.66
CA ILE A 158 -27.81 17.93 -6.73
C ILE A 158 -27.08 17.05 -7.76
N ARG A 159 -27.76 16.05 -8.35
CA ARG A 159 -27.20 15.19 -9.40
C ARG A 159 -26.94 15.95 -10.70
N TYR A 160 -26.14 15.36 -11.59
CA TYR A 160 -25.83 15.92 -12.92
C TYR A 160 -25.27 17.35 -12.89
N ASP A 161 -24.44 17.64 -11.90
CA ASP A 161 -23.72 18.91 -11.77
C ASP A 161 -24.65 20.14 -11.73
N GLN A 162 -25.91 19.96 -11.29
CA GLN A 162 -26.93 21.02 -11.19
C GLN A 162 -26.52 22.19 -10.27
N LEU A 163 -25.55 21.98 -9.38
CA LEU A 163 -24.97 23.02 -8.52
C LEU A 163 -23.61 23.55 -9.02
N GLY A 164 -23.24 23.24 -10.27
CA GLY A 164 -21.95 23.61 -10.87
C GLY A 164 -20.77 22.73 -10.44
N VAL A 165 -20.99 21.74 -9.57
CA VAL A 165 -19.98 20.78 -9.10
C VAL A 165 -20.55 19.38 -8.98
N ARG A 166 -19.68 18.37 -9.16
CA ARG A 166 -20.08 16.97 -9.19
C ARG A 166 -20.11 16.32 -7.82
N PHE A 167 -21.31 15.99 -7.36
CA PHE A 167 -21.53 15.19 -6.15
C PHE A 167 -21.62 13.69 -6.45
N ARG A 168 -21.11 12.89 -5.51
CA ARG A 168 -21.18 11.43 -5.49
C ARG A 168 -21.98 10.99 -4.28
N ARG A 169 -22.93 10.06 -4.46
CA ARG A 169 -23.75 9.54 -3.36
C ARG A 169 -23.11 8.34 -2.65
N GLN A 170 -23.25 8.29 -1.33
CA GLN A 170 -22.80 7.17 -0.48
C GLN A 170 -21.33 6.83 -0.78
N TYR A 171 -20.51 7.86 -0.65
CA TYR A 171 -19.09 7.86 -0.96
C TYR A 171 -18.31 7.42 0.27
N PHE A 172 -17.35 6.52 0.08
CA PHE A 172 -16.56 6.00 1.18
C PHE A 172 -15.20 6.71 1.26
N ILE A 173 -14.88 7.24 2.44
CA ILE A 173 -13.58 7.86 2.73
C ILE A 173 -13.20 7.61 4.18
N GLY A 174 -11.93 7.25 4.43
CA GLY A 174 -11.37 7.16 5.79
C GLY A 174 -12.11 6.27 6.79
N GLY A 175 -12.79 5.21 6.35
CA GLY A 175 -13.55 4.34 7.26
C GLY A 175 -15.04 4.68 7.42
N ARG A 176 -15.52 5.81 6.88
CA ARG A 176 -16.92 6.27 6.96
C ARG A 176 -17.61 6.31 5.59
N ILE A 177 -18.94 6.16 5.61
CA ILE A 177 -19.81 6.35 4.44
C ILE A 177 -20.43 7.75 4.56
N LEU A 178 -20.23 8.57 3.53
CA LEU A 178 -20.77 9.92 3.42
C LEU A 178 -21.96 9.94 2.48
N ASP A 179 -23.07 10.59 2.84
CA ASP A 179 -24.30 10.56 2.04
C ASP A 179 -24.11 11.21 0.67
N PHE A 180 -23.51 12.41 0.62
CA PHE A 180 -23.12 13.06 -0.62
C PHE A 180 -21.74 13.72 -0.50
N PHE A 181 -20.85 13.48 -1.45
CA PHE A 181 -19.48 13.98 -1.42
C PHE A 181 -19.05 14.57 -2.76
N CYS A 182 -18.50 15.77 -2.74
CA CYS A 182 -17.86 16.44 -3.88
C CYS A 182 -16.33 16.30 -3.76
N PRO A 183 -15.68 15.44 -4.56
CA PRO A 183 -14.24 15.23 -4.48
C PRO A 183 -13.41 16.47 -4.82
N ARG A 184 -13.93 17.35 -5.68
CA ARG A 184 -13.21 18.55 -6.14
C ARG A 184 -13.02 19.57 -5.02
N LEU A 185 -13.99 19.68 -4.12
CA LEU A 185 -14.02 20.69 -3.05
C LEU A 185 -13.81 20.08 -1.66
N PHE A 186 -13.59 18.77 -1.58
CA PHE A 186 -13.62 18.00 -0.33
C PHE A 186 -14.84 18.36 0.54
N LEU A 187 -16.01 18.53 -0.09
CA LEU A 187 -17.24 18.92 0.58
C LEU A 187 -18.16 17.69 0.74
N CYS A 188 -18.57 17.44 1.97
CA CYS A 188 -19.53 16.42 2.35
C CYS A 188 -20.86 17.07 2.76
N VAL A 189 -21.96 16.46 2.34
CA VAL A 189 -23.32 16.75 2.81
C VAL A 189 -23.89 15.49 3.43
N GLU A 190 -24.18 15.53 4.74
CA GLU A 190 -24.80 14.43 5.50
C GLU A 190 -26.27 14.76 5.80
N VAL A 191 -27.12 13.74 5.72
CA VAL A 191 -28.55 13.82 6.02
C VAL A 191 -28.82 12.99 7.27
N ASP A 192 -28.92 13.64 8.42
CA ASP A 192 -29.10 12.94 9.70
C ASP A 192 -30.53 12.37 9.81
N GLY A 193 -30.61 11.06 10.06
CA GLY A 193 -31.79 10.38 10.57
C GLY A 193 -31.88 10.50 12.09
N GLU A 194 -33.10 10.64 12.63
CA GLU A 194 -33.37 10.88 14.06
C GLU A 194 -32.55 9.96 14.99
N ILE A 195 -31.82 10.58 15.92
CA ILE A 195 -31.04 9.92 16.97
C ILE A 195 -32.03 9.44 18.04
N HIS A 196 -32.31 8.14 18.09
CA HIS A 196 -33.03 7.57 19.23
C HIS A 196 -32.10 7.36 20.42
N LEU A 197 -32.35 8.17 21.45
CA LEU A 197 -31.87 8.05 22.83
C LEU A 197 -32.31 6.71 23.44
N GLU A 198 -31.37 5.91 23.97
CA GLU A 198 -31.58 5.07 25.15
C GLU A 198 -30.24 4.51 25.69
N SER A 199 -29.75 5.14 26.78
CA SER A 199 -29.13 4.57 27.98
C SER A 199 -28.10 3.40 27.92
N ALA A 200 -27.36 3.19 26.83
CA ALA A 200 -26.26 2.19 26.80
C ALA A 200 -24.95 2.67 26.14
N GLN A 201 -24.73 3.99 26.03
CA GLN A 201 -23.59 4.56 25.32
C GLN A 201 -22.75 5.53 26.15
N LYS A 202 -22.76 5.46 27.49
CA LYS A 202 -21.96 6.37 28.34
C LYS A 202 -20.54 5.87 28.69
N GLU A 203 -20.22 4.59 28.44
CA GLU A 203 -18.87 4.04 28.66
C GLU A 203 -18.02 3.95 27.38
N LYS A 204 -18.62 4.15 26.19
CA LYS A 204 -17.94 4.02 24.89
C LYS A 204 -17.61 5.35 24.21
N ASP A 205 -17.78 6.46 24.94
CA ASP A 205 -17.67 7.86 24.46
C ASP A 205 -16.42 8.60 24.97
N ARG A 206 -15.45 7.92 25.59
CA ARG A 206 -14.12 8.50 25.88
C ARG A 206 -12.98 7.91 25.05
N GLU A 207 -13.14 6.67 24.57
CA GLU A 207 -12.15 6.02 23.69
C GLU A 207 -12.47 6.21 22.19
N ARG A 208 -13.68 6.68 21.86
CA ARG A 208 -14.08 6.96 20.47
C ARG A 208 -13.70 8.34 19.95
N ASP A 209 -13.42 9.28 20.85
CA ASP A 209 -13.04 10.65 20.48
C ASP A 209 -11.53 10.81 20.20
N ALA A 210 -10.70 9.82 20.55
CA ALA A 210 -9.25 9.88 20.36
C ALA A 210 -8.73 9.25 19.04
N PHE A 211 -9.57 8.50 18.30
CA PHE A 211 -9.12 7.77 17.09
C PHE A 211 -9.70 8.31 15.77
N LEU A 212 -10.62 9.29 15.80
CA LEU A 212 -11.43 9.68 14.64
C LEU A 212 -11.36 11.17 14.27
N ALA A 213 -10.18 11.78 14.46
CA ALA A 213 -9.83 13.13 13.99
C ALA A 213 -8.71 13.15 12.92
N LEU A 214 -8.50 12.06 12.18
CA LEU A 214 -7.31 11.89 11.30
C LEU A 214 -7.57 12.00 9.78
N ASP A 215 -8.47 12.89 9.36
CA ASP A 215 -8.31 13.58 8.06
C ASP A 215 -9.09 14.91 8.09
N HIS A 216 -8.47 15.97 8.61
CA HIS A 216 -9.02 17.32 8.79
C HIS A 216 -9.35 18.07 7.47
N ARG A 217 -9.57 17.37 6.35
CA ARG A 217 -9.70 17.99 5.02
C ARG A 217 -11.10 17.95 4.42
N VAL A 218 -12.03 17.16 4.97
CA VAL A 218 -13.42 17.11 4.48
C VAL A 218 -14.29 18.10 5.26
N ARG A 219 -14.83 19.10 4.57
CA ARG A 219 -15.82 20.03 5.14
C ARG A 219 -17.18 19.34 5.12
N THR A 220 -17.82 19.18 6.26
CA THR A 220 -19.14 18.53 6.34
C THR A 220 -20.24 19.55 6.65
N VAL A 221 -21.29 19.55 5.86
CA VAL A 221 -22.54 20.28 6.11
C VAL A 221 -23.62 19.24 6.43
N ARG A 222 -24.31 19.40 7.55
CA ARG A 222 -25.36 18.47 7.99
C ARG A 222 -26.73 19.10 7.84
N PHE A 223 -27.70 18.30 7.42
CA PHE A 223 -29.11 18.66 7.35
C PHE A 223 -29.95 17.60 8.03
N THR A 224 -31.00 18.03 8.72
CA THR A 224 -32.00 17.11 9.24
C THR A 224 -32.99 16.71 8.15
N ASN A 225 -33.60 15.54 8.29
CA ASN A 225 -34.69 15.12 7.40
C ASN A 225 -35.80 16.17 7.27
N ASN A 226 -36.17 16.82 8.38
CA ASN A 226 -37.23 17.82 8.38
C ASN A 226 -36.85 19.10 7.62
N GLU A 227 -35.60 19.56 7.68
CA GLU A 227 -35.13 20.70 6.87
C GLU A 227 -35.27 20.44 5.37
N ILE A 228 -34.97 19.21 4.93
CA ILE A 228 -35.09 18.82 3.52
C ILE A 228 -36.56 18.73 3.10
N TYR A 229 -37.45 18.28 3.99
CA TYR A 229 -38.88 18.19 3.70
C TYR A 229 -39.59 19.54 3.68
N GLN A 230 -39.20 20.47 4.55
CA GLN A 230 -39.88 21.75 4.70
C GLN A 230 -39.36 22.84 3.76
N ASP A 231 -38.05 22.89 3.49
CA ASP A 231 -37.47 24.00 2.72
C ASP A 231 -36.19 23.57 1.96
N LEU A 232 -36.41 22.76 0.91
CA LEU A 232 -35.33 22.32 0.02
C LEU A 232 -34.57 23.48 -0.65
N PRO A 233 -35.21 24.58 -1.13
CA PRO A 233 -34.49 25.71 -1.70
C PRO A 233 -33.45 26.31 -0.75
N ARG A 234 -33.80 26.50 0.52
CA ARG A 234 -32.86 27.00 1.55
C ARG A 234 -31.70 26.04 1.82
N VAL A 235 -31.95 24.73 1.78
CA VAL A 235 -30.90 23.70 1.87
C VAL A 235 -29.94 23.83 0.69
N LEU A 236 -30.45 24.00 -0.54
CA LEU A 236 -29.62 24.17 -1.72
C LEU A 236 -28.82 25.48 -1.69
N GLU A 237 -29.38 26.58 -1.19
CA GLU A 237 -28.65 27.84 -0.99
C GLU A 237 -27.51 27.66 0.02
N LYS A 238 -27.75 26.98 1.15
CA LYS A 238 -26.68 26.66 2.11
C LYS A 238 -25.57 25.82 1.48
N ILE A 239 -25.91 24.85 0.62
CA ILE A 239 -24.91 24.05 -0.12
C ILE A 239 -24.16 24.92 -1.13
N LYS A 240 -24.85 25.78 -1.90
CA LYS A 240 -24.23 26.72 -2.85
C LYS A 240 -23.30 27.71 -2.16
N ASN A 241 -23.71 28.27 -1.02
CA ASN A 241 -22.85 29.14 -0.21
C ASN A 241 -21.63 28.37 0.31
N SER A 242 -21.79 27.10 0.68
CA SER A 242 -20.67 26.24 1.08
C SER A 242 -19.73 25.89 -0.07
N ILE A 243 -20.23 25.86 -1.30
CA ILE A 243 -19.43 25.71 -2.53
C ILE A 243 -18.69 27.01 -2.86
N GLN A 244 -19.36 28.16 -2.77
CA GLN A 244 -18.76 29.46 -3.08
C GLN A 244 -17.72 29.91 -2.05
N ASN A 245 -17.94 29.59 -0.77
CA ASN A 245 -16.99 29.83 0.31
C ASN A 245 -15.89 28.76 0.37
N SER A 246 -15.82 27.85 -0.61
CA SER A 246 -14.79 26.83 -0.69
C SER A 246 -13.76 27.14 -1.77
N SER A 247 -12.59 27.59 -1.33
CA SER A 247 -11.40 27.55 -2.17
C SER A 247 -10.94 26.09 -2.31
N PRO A 248 -10.39 25.67 -3.47
CA PRO A 248 -9.54 24.48 -3.50
C PRO A 248 -8.44 24.67 -2.43
N PRO A 249 -8.03 23.60 -1.73
CA PRO A 249 -7.03 23.76 -0.66
C PRO A 249 -5.81 24.49 -1.21
N PRO A 250 -5.27 25.50 -0.49
CA PRO A 250 -4.09 26.21 -0.94
C PRO A 250 -2.95 25.22 -1.20
N SER A 251 -2.22 25.48 -2.28
CA SER A 251 -0.93 24.86 -2.57
C SER A 251 -0.01 24.98 -1.35
N GLU A 252 0.71 23.88 -1.08
CA GLU A 252 1.70 23.69 -0.02
C GLU A 252 2.22 25.00 0.60
N GLU A 253 1.69 25.38 1.76
CA GLU A 253 2.41 26.12 2.80
C GLU A 253 1.47 26.36 3.98
N GLY A 254 1.77 25.73 5.12
CA GLY A 254 1.30 26.19 6.43
C GLY A 254 0.38 25.26 7.22
N LEU A 255 0.98 24.67 8.26
CA LEU A 255 0.42 24.35 9.59
C LEU A 255 -0.17 22.96 9.81
N GLY A 256 0.64 22.13 10.46
CA GLY A 256 0.27 20.91 11.18
C GLY A 256 1.49 20.01 11.28
N VAL A 257 2.09 19.90 12.47
CA VAL A 257 3.36 19.20 12.74
C VAL A 257 3.54 17.95 11.89
N GLU A 258 4.50 18.02 10.98
CA GLU A 258 4.89 16.96 10.07
C GLU A 258 5.43 15.76 10.87
N GLU A 259 4.66 14.68 10.96
CA GLU A 259 5.30 13.41 10.64
C GLU A 259 5.24 13.28 9.12
N LYS A 260 6.26 13.87 8.47
CA LYS A 260 6.59 13.60 7.06
C LYS A 260 6.73 12.09 6.92
N GLN A 261 5.66 11.41 6.54
CA GLN A 261 5.74 10.02 6.10
C GLN A 261 6.48 10.01 4.77
N GLN A 262 7.81 9.92 4.88
CA GLN A 262 8.76 9.99 3.78
C GLN A 262 8.48 8.84 2.82
N THR A 263 7.95 9.16 1.64
CA THR A 263 7.88 8.20 0.53
C THR A 263 9.13 8.38 -0.31
N LYS A 264 9.83 7.27 -0.56
CA LYS A 264 11.09 7.26 -1.32
C LYS A 264 10.85 6.61 -2.68
N GLN A 265 11.38 7.20 -3.73
CA GLN A 265 11.40 6.57 -5.04
C GLN A 265 12.75 5.91 -5.26
N LEU A 266 12.72 4.61 -5.54
CA LEU A 266 13.89 3.81 -5.83
C LEU A 266 13.93 3.52 -7.32
N VAL A 267 15.02 3.92 -7.98
CA VAL A 267 15.27 3.58 -9.39
C VAL A 267 16.37 2.53 -9.48
N ILE A 268 16.05 1.43 -10.15
CA ILE A 268 16.93 0.27 -10.30
C ILE A 268 17.14 0.01 -11.78
N GLU A 269 18.39 -0.15 -12.18
CA GLU A 269 18.77 -0.71 -13.47
C GLU A 269 18.75 -2.23 -13.41
N LEU A 270 18.06 -2.86 -14.35
CA LEU A 270 17.92 -4.30 -14.43
C LEU A 270 18.82 -4.90 -15.52
N PRO A 271 19.31 -6.13 -15.32
CA PRO A 271 19.92 -6.93 -16.39
C PRO A 271 18.97 -7.12 -17.59
N GLN A 272 19.51 -7.03 -18.80
CA GLN A 272 18.74 -7.07 -20.04
C GLN A 272 17.86 -8.32 -20.18
N HIS A 273 18.32 -9.48 -19.70
CA HIS A 273 17.59 -10.75 -19.80
C HIS A 273 16.30 -10.77 -18.96
N LEU A 274 16.20 -9.94 -17.92
CA LEU A 274 15.03 -9.89 -17.05
C LEU A 274 13.89 -9.04 -17.63
N LEU A 275 14.19 -8.11 -18.55
CA LEU A 275 13.22 -7.12 -19.03
C LEU A 275 12.00 -7.75 -19.70
N SER A 276 12.14 -8.93 -20.30
CA SER A 276 11.01 -9.65 -20.87
C SER A 276 9.92 -9.94 -19.83
N ASN A 277 10.29 -10.19 -18.57
CA ASN A 277 9.35 -10.54 -17.51
C ASN A 277 8.89 -9.33 -16.68
N ILE A 278 9.19 -8.11 -17.14
CA ILE A 278 8.86 -6.86 -16.46
C ILE A 278 7.68 -6.20 -17.15
N ILE A 279 6.55 -6.08 -16.43
CA ILE A 279 5.33 -5.47 -16.96
C ILE A 279 4.93 -4.21 -16.17
N PRO A 280 4.38 -3.18 -16.84
CA PRO A 280 3.89 -1.98 -16.16
C PRO A 280 2.84 -2.32 -15.11
N LYS A 281 2.97 -1.78 -13.89
CA LYS A 281 2.09 -2.08 -12.74
C LYS A 281 2.11 -3.55 -12.29
N GLY A 282 3.03 -4.35 -12.80
CA GLY A 282 3.27 -5.72 -12.34
C GLY A 282 3.96 -5.78 -10.99
N SER A 283 4.05 -7.01 -10.47
CA SER A 283 4.81 -7.34 -9.28
C SER A 283 6.27 -7.61 -9.63
N ILE A 284 7.16 -7.27 -8.71
CA ILE A 284 8.58 -7.64 -8.74
C ILE A 284 9.06 -7.86 -7.31
N THR A 285 10.03 -8.75 -7.13
CA THR A 285 10.69 -8.97 -5.85
C THR A 285 12.08 -8.35 -5.88
N ILE A 286 12.37 -7.44 -4.94
CA ILE A 286 13.68 -6.79 -4.77
C ILE A 286 14.19 -7.08 -3.36
N ASP A 287 15.32 -7.79 -3.23
CA ASP A 287 15.84 -8.29 -1.96
C ASP A 287 14.78 -9.02 -1.10
N GLY A 288 13.90 -9.79 -1.76
CA GLY A 288 12.81 -10.48 -1.10
C GLY A 288 11.60 -9.60 -0.79
N VAL A 289 11.60 -8.31 -1.12
CA VAL A 289 10.45 -7.43 -0.92
C VAL A 289 9.56 -7.44 -2.16
N SER A 290 8.30 -7.84 -2.00
CA SER A 290 7.26 -7.78 -3.01
C SER A 290 6.82 -6.34 -3.24
N LEU A 291 7.04 -5.82 -4.44
CA LEU A 291 6.83 -4.42 -4.81
C LEU A 291 6.05 -4.30 -6.12
N THR A 292 5.44 -3.14 -6.33
CA THR A 292 4.73 -2.82 -7.59
C THR A 292 5.56 -1.86 -8.42
N ILE A 293 5.72 -2.19 -9.70
CA ILE A 293 6.45 -1.36 -10.66
C ILE A 293 5.65 -0.10 -10.98
N ALA A 294 6.18 1.06 -10.61
CA ALA A 294 5.52 2.35 -10.82
C ALA A 294 5.70 2.83 -12.27
N HIS A 295 6.93 2.76 -12.78
CA HIS A 295 7.33 3.20 -14.12
C HIS A 295 8.43 2.29 -14.67
N ILE A 296 8.52 2.20 -15.99
CA ILE A 296 9.55 1.45 -16.73
C ILE A 296 10.09 2.37 -17.82
N GLU A 297 11.40 2.53 -17.90
CA GLU A 297 12.09 3.30 -18.92
C GLU A 297 13.35 2.56 -19.38
N GLY A 298 13.32 2.01 -20.60
CA GLY A 298 14.40 1.16 -21.10
C GLY A 298 14.62 -0.05 -20.19
N ASN A 299 15.83 -0.19 -19.63
CA ASN A 299 16.19 -1.24 -18.67
C ASN A 299 16.02 -0.81 -17.20
N ARG A 300 15.37 0.33 -16.93
CA ARG A 300 15.22 0.90 -15.58
C ARG A 300 13.79 0.80 -15.11
N ILE A 301 13.64 0.47 -13.84
CA ILE A 301 12.34 0.45 -13.16
C ILE A 301 12.32 1.46 -12.03
N THR A 302 11.16 2.06 -11.81
CA THR A 302 10.90 2.93 -10.66
C THR A 302 9.95 2.25 -9.70
N ILE A 303 10.29 2.23 -8.42
CA ILE A 303 9.47 1.69 -7.34
C ILE A 303 9.18 2.80 -6.33
N ALA A 304 7.92 2.86 -5.90
CA ALA A 304 7.51 3.72 -4.79
C ALA A 304 7.56 2.92 -3.48
N LEU A 305 8.39 3.34 -2.55
CA LEU A 305 8.52 2.75 -1.22
C LEU A 305 7.68 3.55 -0.22
N ILE A 306 6.83 2.82 0.51
CA ILE A 306 6.04 3.37 1.60
C ILE A 306 6.87 3.42 2.90
N PRO A 307 6.54 4.28 3.87
CA PRO A 307 7.29 4.42 5.11
C PRO A 307 7.54 3.09 5.83
N LEU A 308 6.50 2.26 5.93
CA LEU A 308 6.62 0.94 6.58
C LEU A 308 7.69 0.06 5.91
N THR A 309 7.76 0.05 4.57
CA THR A 309 8.78 -0.72 3.85
C THR A 309 10.18 -0.14 4.06
N LEU A 310 10.30 1.18 4.16
CA LEU A 310 11.59 1.83 4.43
C LEU A 310 12.11 1.51 5.83
N GLU A 311 11.21 1.46 6.82
CA GLU A 311 11.56 1.17 8.20
C GLU A 311 11.85 -0.32 8.44
N GLN A 312 11.03 -1.20 7.84
CA GLN A 312 11.07 -2.64 8.16
C GLN A 312 12.02 -3.44 7.27
N THR A 313 12.59 -2.84 6.22
CA THR A 313 13.46 -3.55 5.26
C THR A 313 14.78 -2.82 5.04
N THR A 314 15.74 -3.54 4.48
CA THR A 314 17.05 -2.98 4.06
C THR A 314 16.94 -1.96 2.92
N LEU A 315 15.78 -1.86 2.25
CA LEU A 315 15.57 -0.93 1.14
C LEU A 315 15.64 0.54 1.57
N GLY A 316 15.32 0.85 2.82
CA GLY A 316 15.41 2.22 3.36
C GLY A 316 16.83 2.77 3.36
N SER A 317 17.81 1.89 3.65
CA SER A 317 19.23 2.24 3.75
C SER A 317 20.00 2.19 2.43
N LEU A 318 19.37 1.77 1.33
CA LEU A 318 20.04 1.67 0.04
C LEU A 318 20.51 3.04 -0.48
N LYS A 319 21.71 3.05 -1.07
CA LYS A 319 22.38 4.17 -1.71
C LYS A 319 22.61 3.88 -3.19
N LYS A 320 22.96 4.93 -3.93
CA LYS A 320 23.38 4.80 -5.33
C LYS A 320 24.60 3.86 -5.44
N GLY A 321 24.55 2.94 -6.40
CA GLY A 321 25.55 1.91 -6.63
C GLY A 321 25.32 0.62 -5.82
N ASP A 322 24.38 0.63 -4.88
CA ASP A 322 24.06 -0.59 -4.14
C ASP A 322 23.43 -1.64 -5.07
N ARG A 323 23.74 -2.89 -4.77
CA ARG A 323 23.25 -4.05 -5.52
C ARG A 323 22.07 -4.68 -4.81
N VAL A 324 21.07 -5.09 -5.57
CA VAL A 324 19.84 -5.71 -5.04
C VAL A 324 19.50 -6.99 -5.82
N ASN A 325 19.08 -8.02 -5.12
CA ASN A 325 18.60 -9.26 -5.75
C ASN A 325 17.26 -9.02 -6.43
N ILE A 326 17.10 -9.51 -7.65
CA ILE A 326 15.88 -9.38 -8.43
C ILE A 326 15.29 -10.76 -8.71
N GLU A 327 14.01 -10.94 -8.37
CA GLU A 327 13.18 -12.04 -8.84
C GLU A 327 11.93 -11.46 -9.52
N THR A 328 11.68 -11.89 -10.76
CA THR A 328 10.49 -11.48 -11.52
C THR A 328 9.30 -12.37 -11.21
N ASP A 329 8.08 -11.84 -11.41
CA ASP A 329 6.85 -12.55 -11.08
C ASP A 329 6.77 -13.89 -11.82
N VAL A 330 6.68 -14.99 -11.06
CA VAL A 330 6.58 -16.35 -11.59
C VAL A 330 5.38 -16.53 -12.53
N LEU A 331 4.30 -15.77 -12.34
CA LEU A 331 3.13 -15.82 -13.21
C LEU A 331 3.44 -15.26 -14.60
N VAL A 332 4.22 -14.17 -14.67
CA VAL A 332 4.65 -13.57 -15.94
C VAL A 332 5.59 -14.54 -16.67
N ARG A 333 6.55 -15.12 -15.95
CA ARG A 333 7.47 -16.13 -16.50
C ARG A 333 6.75 -17.36 -17.04
N SER A 334 5.78 -17.85 -16.28
CA SER A 334 4.97 -19.01 -16.68
C SER A 334 4.15 -18.69 -17.93
N ALA A 335 3.55 -17.51 -18.01
CA ALA A 335 2.84 -17.06 -19.20
C ALA A 335 3.78 -16.96 -20.42
N HIS A 336 4.96 -16.34 -20.24
CA HIS A 336 5.97 -16.22 -21.29
C HIS A 336 6.46 -17.57 -21.81
N ALA A 337 6.70 -18.54 -20.93
CA ALA A 337 7.13 -19.89 -21.31
C ALA A 337 6.10 -20.64 -22.16
N THR A 338 4.83 -20.24 -22.11
CA THR A 338 3.73 -20.86 -22.88
C THR A 338 3.44 -20.18 -24.21
N ILE A 339 4.00 -18.99 -24.48
CA ILE A 339 3.82 -18.30 -25.76
C ILE A 339 4.83 -18.89 -26.75
N PRO A 340 4.39 -19.48 -27.88
CA PRO A 340 5.30 -19.97 -28.90
C PRO A 340 6.18 -18.84 -29.42
N SER A 341 7.48 -19.07 -29.54
CA SER A 341 8.36 -18.16 -30.27
C SER A 341 7.98 -18.21 -31.75
N PHE A 342 7.29 -17.18 -32.23
CA PHE A 342 6.90 -17.04 -33.64
C PHE A 342 8.01 -16.39 -34.48
#